data_AF-A0A951B8M8-F1
#
_entry.id   AF-A0A951B8M8-F1
#
_cell.length_a   1.000
_cell.length_b   1.000
_cell.length_c   1.000
_cell.angle_alpha   90.00
_cell.angle_beta   90.00
_cell.angle_gamma   90.00
#
_symmetry.space_group_name_H-M   'P 1'
#
loop_
_entity.id
_entity.type
_entity.pdbx_description
1 polymer ?
#
loop_
_entity_poly.entity_id
_entity_poly.type
_entity_poly.pdbx_seq_one_letter_code
_entity_poly.pdbx_strand_id
1 'polypeptide(L)' 'MNRDNGDDIDRRRALDIVPVSRETEARLGVYVDLLRKWQRVKNLVAPSTLGEVWMRHVADSAQLIGLAPAARTWV' A
#
# COMPACT_ATOMS: atom_id res chain seq x y z
N MET A 1 -11.79 -10.73 10.98
CA MET A 1 -11.68 -9.51 10.18
C MET A 1 -11.61 -8.35 11.16
N ASN A 2 -10.50 -8.18 11.88
CA ASN A 2 -10.32 -7.04 12.78
C ASN A 2 -9.49 -6.02 12.02
N ARG A 3 -10.14 -4.95 11.54
CA ARG A 3 -9.40 -3.73 11.21
C ARG A 3 -8.99 -3.14 12.55
N ASP A 4 -7.74 -3.32 12.94
CA ASP A 4 -7.20 -2.56 14.05
C ASP A 4 -7.15 -1.09 13.63
N ASN A 5 -7.51 -0.19 14.54
CA ASN A 5 -7.53 1.26 14.33
C ASN A 5 -6.22 1.81 13.72
N GLY A 6 -5.09 1.11 13.86
CA GLY A 6 -3.81 1.46 13.26
C GLY A 6 -3.77 1.33 11.73
N ASP A 7 -4.42 0.33 11.14
CA ASP A 7 -4.42 0.13 9.67
C ASP A 7 -5.23 1.21 8.97
N ASP A 8 -6.34 1.64 9.58
CA ASP A 8 -7.15 2.75 9.08
C ASP A 8 -6.39 4.09 9.14
N ILE A 9 -5.53 4.30 10.16
CA ILE A 9 -4.66 5.49 10.27
C ILE A 9 -3.55 5.45 9.22
N ASP A 10 -2.87 4.32 9.05
CA ASP A 10 -1.81 4.13 8.05
C ASP A 10 -2.33 4.38 6.62
N ARG A 11 -3.47 3.76 6.29
CA ARG A 11 -4.17 3.97 5.01
C ARG A 11 -4.55 5.43 4.80
N ARG A 12 -5.12 6.10 5.80
CA ARG A 12 -5.49 7.51 5.69
C ARG A 12 -4.27 8.36 5.36
N ARG A 13 -3.16 8.19 6.10
CA ARG A 13 -1.92 8.93 5.88
C ARG A 13 -1.37 8.72 4.47
N ALA A 14 -1.39 7.49 3.97
CA ALA A 14 -0.96 7.19 2.61
C ALA A 14 -1.81 7.93 1.57
N LEU A 15 -3.15 7.91 1.71
CA LEU A 15 -4.07 8.57 0.79
C LEU A 15 -4.02 10.09 0.85
N ASP A 16 -3.63 10.67 1.98
CA ASP A 16 -3.39 12.12 2.09
C ASP A 16 -2.15 12.56 1.29
N ILE A 17 -1.15 11.68 1.12
CA ILE A 17 0.06 11.94 0.33
C ILE A 17 -0.17 11.67 -1.15
N VAL A 18 -0.84 10.56 -1.48
CA VAL A 18 -1.14 10.15 -2.85
C VAL A 18 -2.65 9.90 -3.00
N PRO A 19 -3.43 10.97 -3.24
CA PRO A 19 -4.88 10.83 -3.40
C PRO A 19 -5.19 10.03 -4.67
N VAL A 20 -6.11 9.07 -4.54
CA VAL A 20 -6.61 8.24 -5.64
C VAL A 20 -8.13 8.20 -5.63
N SER A 21 -8.74 7.71 -6.72
CA SER A 21 -10.20 7.54 -6.77
C SER A 21 -10.67 6.50 -5.74
N ARG A 22 -11.95 6.58 -5.34
CA ARG A 22 -12.57 5.61 -4.41
C ARG A 22 -12.47 4.17 -4.93
N GLU A 23 -12.64 3.99 -6.23
CA GLU A 23 -12.53 2.68 -6.88
C GLU A 23 -11.10 2.14 -6.81
N THR A 24 -10.11 3.03 -7.00
CA THR A 24 -8.68 2.67 -6.92
C THR A 24 -8.29 2.31 -5.50
N GLU A 25 -8.72 3.12 -4.53
CA GLU A 25 -8.54 2.87 -3.11
C GLU A 25 -9.13 1.51 -2.69
N ALA A 26 -10.35 1.19 -3.15
CA ALA A 26 -10.99 -0.10 -2.88
C ALA A 26 -10.18 -1.28 -3.46
N ARG A 27 -9.67 -1.15 -4.69
CA ARG A 27 -8.83 -2.18 -5.34
C ARG A 27 -7.50 -2.36 -4.61
N LEU A 28 -6.86 -1.27 -4.18
CA LEU A 28 -5.65 -1.31 -3.38
C LEU A 28 -5.89 -1.98 -2.01
N GLY A 29 -7.05 -1.74 -1.39
CA GLY A 29 -7.46 -2.45 -0.17
C GLY A 29 -7.50 -3.96 -0.36
N VAL A 30 -8.12 -4.45 -1.44
CA VAL A 30 -8.14 -5.88 -1.77
C VAL A 30 -6.72 -6.43 -1.99
N TYR A 31 -5.86 -5.66 -2.64
CA TYR A 31 -4.46 -6.04 -2.85
C TYR A 31 -3.70 -6.16 -1.51
N VAL A 32 -3.86 -5.20 -0.59
CA VAL A 32 -3.24 -5.24 0.74
C VAL A 32 -3.76 -6.44 1.55
N ASP A 33 -5.05 -6.74 1.49
CA ASP A 33 -5.62 -7.93 2.13
C ASP A 33 -5.00 -9.23 1.59
N LEU A 34 -4.80 -9.32 0.28
CA LEU A 34 -4.11 -10.45 -0.37
C LEU A 34 -2.65 -10.53 0.08
N LEU A 35 -1.94 -9.40 0.13
CA LEU A 35 -0.56 -9.34 0.63
C LEU A 35 -0.49 -9.89 2.06
N ARG A 36 -1.32 -9.39 2.97
CA ARG A 36 -1.39 -9.86 4.37
C ARG A 36 -1.71 -11.35 4.46
N LYS A 37 -2.63 -11.85 3.61
CA LYS A 37 -2.96 -13.27 3.57
C LYS A 37 -1.74 -14.12 3.24
N TRP A 38 -1.00 -13.77 2.18
CA TRP A 38 0.14 -14.55 1.69
C TRP A 38 1.44 -14.29 2.44
N GLN A 39 1.57 -13.15 3.13
CA GLN A 39 2.68 -12.84 4.03
C GLN A 39 2.91 -13.97 5.04
N ARG A 40 1.83 -14.51 5.62
CA ARG A 40 1.87 -15.62 6.59
C ARG A 40 2.45 -16.92 6.03
N VAL A 41 2.47 -17.07 4.70
CA VAL A 41 2.93 -18.28 4.01
C VAL A 41 4.36 -18.12 3.49
N LYS A 42 4.71 -16.95 2.96
CA LYS A 42 5.95 -16.76 2.18
C LYS A 42 6.81 -15.56 2.56
N ASN A 43 6.47 -14.80 3.61
CA ASN A 43 7.20 -13.59 4.04
C ASN A 43 7.54 -12.66 2.85
N LEU A 44 6.51 -12.10 2.22
CA LEU A 44 6.61 -11.27 1.01
C LEU A 44 7.28 -9.91 1.26
N VAL A 45 7.09 -9.36 2.46
CA VAL A 45 7.73 -8.13 2.94
C VAL A 45 8.32 -8.37 4.32
N ALA A 46 9.16 -7.43 4.80
CA ALA A 46 9.67 -7.52 6.17
C ALA A 46 8.50 -7.52 7.17
N PRO A 47 8.44 -8.45 8.15
CA PRO A 47 7.32 -8.50 9.09
C PRO A 47 7.14 -7.19 9.89
N SER A 48 8.23 -6.48 10.16
CA SER A 48 8.22 -5.19 10.86
C SER A 48 7.54 -4.07 10.08
N THR A 49 7.43 -4.16 8.74
CA THR A 49 6.81 -3.11 7.92
C THR A 49 5.33 -3.36 7.66
N LEU A 50 4.78 -4.52 8.07
CA LEU A 50 3.39 -4.88 7.78
C LEU A 50 2.35 -4.02 8.53
N GLY A 51 2.77 -3.36 9.62
CA GLY A 51 1.95 -2.37 10.33
C GLY A 51 1.81 -1.04 9.60
N GLU A 52 2.71 -0.75 8.65
CA GLU A 52 2.78 0.50 7.87
C GLU A 52 2.69 0.20 6.36
N VAL A 53 1.95 -0.85 6.01
CA VAL A 53 1.91 -1.40 4.64
C VAL A 53 1.44 -0.38 3.60
N TRP A 54 0.52 0.51 3.98
CA TRP A 54 0.02 1.54 3.08
C TRP A 54 1.07 2.61 2.85
N MET A 55 1.71 3.12 3.89
CA MET A 55 2.78 4.09 3.74
C MET A 55 4.00 3.51 2.99
N ARG A 56 4.48 2.33 3.42
CA ARG A 56 5.77 1.77 2.96
C ARG A 56 5.72 1.03 1.63
N HIS A 57 4.53 0.63 1.18
CA HIS A 57 4.40 -0.12 -0.07
C HIS A 57 3.45 0.55 -1.04
N VAL A 58 2.28 1.04 -0.58
CA VAL A 58 1.31 1.67 -1.49
C VAL A 58 1.73 3.10 -1.83
N ALA A 59 1.94 3.97 -0.85
CA ALA A 59 2.27 5.37 -1.07
C ALA A 59 3.63 5.53 -1.75
N ASP A 60 4.66 4.86 -1.23
CA ASP A 60 6.01 4.87 -1.83
C ASP A 60 5.99 4.48 -3.31
N SER A 61 5.23 3.45 -3.71
CA SER A 61 5.13 3.05 -5.11
C SER A 61 4.33 4.06 -5.95
N ALA A 62 3.24 4.58 -5.40
CA ALA A 62 2.37 5.52 -6.10
C ALA A 62 3.03 6.88 -6.35
N GLN A 63 3.99 7.31 -5.52
CA GLN A 63 4.78 8.52 -5.73
C GLN A 63 5.46 8.55 -7.11
N LEU A 64 5.85 7.39 -7.64
CA LEU A 64 6.50 7.28 -8.95
C LEU A 64 5.63 7.79 -10.09
N ILE A 65 4.30 7.74 -9.96
CA ILE A 65 3.37 8.24 -10.98
C ILE A 65 3.58 9.75 -11.20
N GLY A 66 3.83 10.51 -10.13
CA GLY A 66 4.12 11.95 -10.20
C GLY A 66 5.58 12.26 -10.49
N LEU A 67 6.51 11.48 -9.93
CA LEU A 67 7.95 11.74 -10.07
C LEU A 67 8.51 11.34 -11.44
N ALA A 68 7.95 10.31 -12.07
CA ALA A 68 8.46 9.76 -13.33
C ALA A 68 7.33 9.28 -14.27
N PRO A 69 6.41 10.17 -14.70
CA PRO A 69 5.20 9.79 -15.43
C PRO A 69 5.46 9.14 -16.81
N ALA A 70 6.61 9.40 -17.41
CA ALA A 70 7.01 8.82 -18.70
C ALA A 70 7.92 7.59 -18.56
N ALA A 71 8.35 7.24 -17.35
CA ALA A 71 9.25 6.12 -17.14
C ALA A 71 8.53 4.79 -17.43
N ARG A 72 9.17 3.95 -18.24
CA ARG A 72 8.70 2.60 -18.57
C ARG A 72 9.70 1.51 -18.21
N THR A 73 10.91 1.88 -17.81
CA THR A 73 12.01 0.97 -17.50
C THR A 73 12.85 1.54 -16.36
N TRP A 74 13.21 0.69 -15.41
CA TRP A 74 14.10 0.99 -14.28
C TRP A 74 15.30 0.05 -14.38
N VAL A 75 16.53 0.58 -14.22
CA VAL A 75 17.81 -0.16 -14.34
C VAL A 75 18.46 -0.41 -13.00
#